data_AF-A0A6V7K3F7-F1
#
_entry.id   AF-A0A6V7K3F7-F1
#
_cell.length_a   1.000
_cell.length_b   1.000
_cell.length_c   1.000
_cell.angle_alpha   90.00
_cell.angle_beta   90.00
_cell.angle_gamma   90.00
#
_symmetry.space_group_name_H-M   'P 1'
#
loop_
_entity.id
_entity.type
_entity.pdbx_description
1 polymer ?
#
loop_
_entity_poly.entity_id
_entity_poly.type
_entity_poly.pdbx_seq_one_letter_code
_entity_poly.pdbx_strand_id
1 'polypeptide(L)' 'HVILSAEIAKHVPKSHLMTETEWRNLGVQQSPGWIHYMMHVP' A
#
# COMPACT_ATOMS: atom_id res chain seq x y z
N HIS A 1 1.83 -5.34 8.23
CA HIS A 1 0.64 -5.44 7.36
C HIS A 1 -0.29 -4.29 7.72
N VAL A 2 -0.98 -3.70 6.75
CA VAL A 2 -1.95 -2.61 6.96
C VAL A 2 -3.27 -3.06 6.36
N ILE A 3 -4.37 -2.85 7.08
CA ILE A 3 -5.72 -3.15 6.58
C ILE A 3 -6.28 -1.88 5.96
N LEU A 4 -6.66 -1.95 4.69
CA LEU A 4 -7.27 -0.86 3.94
C LEU A 4 -8.78 -1.03 3.89
N SER A 5 -9.52 0.09 3.80
CA SER A 5 -10.94 0.04 3.47
C SER A 5 -11.14 -0.50 2.05
N ALA A 6 -12.31 -1.07 1.77
CA ALA A 6 -12.62 -1.62 0.44
C ALA A 6 -12.60 -0.55 -0.68
N GLU A 7 -12.82 0.71 -0.34
CA GLU A 7 -12.74 1.83 -1.28
C GLU A 7 -11.28 2.13 -1.67
N ILE A 8 -10.39 2.28 -0.68
CA ILE A 8 -8.97 2.56 -0.92
C ILE A 8 -8.27 1.36 -1.56
N ALA A 9 -8.63 0.13 -1.17
CA ALA A 9 -8.03 -1.10 -1.69
C ALA A 9 -8.14 -1.24 -3.22
N LYS A 10 -9.16 -0.63 -3.85
CA LYS A 10 -9.34 -0.61 -5.30
C LYS A 10 -8.25 0.18 -6.03
N HIS A 11 -7.60 1.11 -5.34
CA HIS A 11 -6.52 1.94 -5.86
C HIS A 11 -5.13 1.31 -5.69
N VAL A 12 -5.03 0.15 -5.02
CA VAL A 12 -3.76 -0.57 -4.89
C VAL A 12 -3.35 -1.13 -6.26
N PRO A 13 -2.15 -0.81 -6.76
CA PRO A 13 -1.66 -1.36 -8.03
C PRO A 13 -1.55 -2.88 -7.97
N LYS A 14 -1.97 -3.57 -9.03
CA LYS A 14 -1.80 -5.03 -9.18
C LYS A 14 -0.54 -5.41 -9.99
N SER A 15 0.07 -4.44 -10.65
CA SER A 15 1.22 -4.66 -11.54
C SER A 15 2.58 -4.62 -10.84
N HIS A 16 2.66 -4.02 -9.65
CA HIS A 16 3.91 -3.81 -8.91
C HIS A 16 3.65 -3.54 -7.42
N LEU A 17 4.73 -3.55 -6.62
CA LEU A 17 4.70 -3.15 -5.21
C LEU A 17 4.82 -1.63 -5.09
N MET A 18 4.02 -1.06 -4.19
CA MET A 18 4.02 0.40 -3.94
C MET A 18 5.32 0.90 -3.31
N THR A 19 5.82 2.02 -3.83
CA THR A 19 6.84 2.86 -3.19
C THR A 19 6.28 3.59 -1.96
N GLU A 20 7.16 4.16 -1.15
CA GLU A 20 6.77 4.98 0.01
C GLU A 20 5.85 6.13 -0.37
N THR A 21 6.14 6.82 -1.46
CA THR A 21 5.29 7.91 -1.97
C THR A 21 3.90 7.41 -2.36
N GLU A 22 3.79 6.26 -3.02
CA GLU A 22 2.50 5.74 -3.49
C GLU A 22 1.58 5.33 -2.35
N TRP A 23 2.08 4.58 -1.35
CA TRP A 23 1.21 4.21 -0.22
C TRP A 23 0.87 5.42 0.66
N ARG A 24 1.76 6.42 0.77
CA ARG A 24 1.45 7.70 1.44
C ARG A 24 0.35 8.47 0.70
N ASN A 25 0.38 8.48 -0.63
CA ASN A 25 -0.66 9.11 -1.46
C ASN A 25 -2.04 8.42 -1.33
N LEU A 26 -2.07 7.13 -1.00
CA LEU A 26 -3.30 6.41 -0.62
C LEU A 26 -3.79 6.73 0.80
N GLY A 27 -3.06 7.55 1.56
CA GLY A 27 -3.40 7.95 2.93
C GLY A 27 -2.86 7.00 4.00
N VAL A 28 -2.01 6.03 3.66
CA VAL A 28 -1.34 5.20 4.66
C VAL A 28 -0.32 6.06 5.40
N GLN A 29 -0.39 6.06 6.74
CA GLN A 29 0.50 6.83 7.61
C GLN A 29 1.34 5.90 8.46
N GLN A 30 2.66 5.95 8.27
CA GLN A 30 3.65 5.28 9.09
C GLN A 30 4.90 6.15 9.18
N SER A 31 5.84 5.76 10.06
CA SER A 31 7.18 6.37 10.10
C SER A 31 7.87 6.24 8.72
N PRO A 32 8.91 7.04 8.42
CA PRO A 32 9.70 6.85 7.21
C PRO A 32 10.40 5.48 7.17
N GLY A 33 10.71 4.98 5.97
CA GLY A 33 11.53 3.78 5.76
C GLY A 33 10.76 2.46 5.73
N TRP A 34 9.43 2.49 5.77
CA TRP A 34 8.61 1.30 5.57
C TRP A 34 8.55 0.90 4.09
N ILE A 35 8.80 -0.38 3.83
CA ILE A 35 8.81 -0.95 2.49
C ILE A 35 7.63 -1.91 2.32
N HIS A 36 6.85 -1.71 1.26
CA HIS A 36 5.88 -2.70 0.82
C HIS A 36 6.61 -3.79 0.02
N TYR A 37 6.95 -4.88 0.69
CA TYR A 37 7.90 -5.89 0.17
C TYR A 37 7.23 -7.09 -0.50
N MET A 38 5.93 -7.30 -0.30
CA MET A 38 5.19 -8.39 -0.93
C MET A 38 3.71 -8.05 -1.05
N MET A 39 3.07 -8.57 -2.09
CA MET A 39 1.63 -8.54 -2.25
C MET A 39 1.07 -9.92 -1.89
N HIS A 40 0.16 -9.96 -0.93
CA HIS A 40 -0.58 -11.18 -0.62
C HIS A 40 -1.82 -11.25 -1.52
N VAL A 41 -1.85 -12.25 -2.42
CA VAL A 41 -3.00 -12.56 -3.28
C VAL A 41 -3.59 -13.88 -2.80
N PRO A 42 -4.74 -13.86 -2.10
CA PRO A 42 -5.52 -15.06 -1.80
C PRO A 42 -6.10 -15.70 -3.07
#